data_AF-A0A8U0QRM5-F1
#
_entry.id   AF-A0A8U0QRM5-F1
#
_cell.length_a   1.000
_cell.length_b   1.000
_cell.length_c   1.000
_cell.angle_alpha   90.00
_cell.angle_beta   90.00
_cell.angle_gamma   90.00
#
_symmetry.space_group_name_H-M   'P 1'
#
loop_
_entity.id
_entity.type
_entity.pdbx_description
1 polymer ?
#
loop_
_entity_poly.entity_id
_entity_poly.type
_entity_poly.pdbx_seq_one_letter_code
_entity_poly.pdbx_strand_id
1 'polypeptide(L)'
;MVVAVAPGSAPSPRSEAVTNELQEMTLQPASNNMPVRDRKNVLQLKLQQRRTREELVSQGIMPPLKSPAAFHEQRRNLERARTEDYLKRKIRSRPERSELVRMHILEETSAEPSLQAKQLQLKRARLADDLNDKISHRPGPIELIHKNILPVDLDCPLQHSLLGMNTHCTLQYTHTECPLKHSLLFLVCTHSYCPV
;
A
#
# COMPACT_ATOMS: atom_id res chain seq x y z
N MET A 1 24.00 0.29 -47.09
CA MET A 1 24.09 1.20 -45.92
C MET A 1 23.43 2.51 -46.32
N VAL A 2 22.20 2.75 -45.86
CA VAL A 2 21.47 4.00 -46.13
C VAL A 2 21.41 4.75 -44.81
N VAL A 3 22.13 5.87 -44.73
CA VAL A 3 22.16 6.76 -43.57
C VAL A 3 20.94 7.68 -43.66
N ALA A 4 19.98 7.50 -42.76
CA ALA A 4 18.87 8.42 -42.60
C ALA A 4 19.33 9.63 -41.78
N VAL A 5 19.53 10.77 -42.45
CA VAL A 5 19.70 12.09 -41.83
C VAL A 5 18.32 12.67 -41.60
N ALA A 6 17.95 12.89 -40.35
CA ALA A 6 16.72 13.59 -39.97
C ALA A 6 16.84 15.10 -40.27
N PRO A 7 15.83 15.76 -40.87
CA PRO A 7 15.90 17.19 -41.13
C PRO A 7 15.46 18.00 -39.90
N GLY A 8 16.30 18.98 -39.56
CA GLY A 8 15.92 20.32 -39.10
C GLY A 8 14.80 20.45 -38.08
N SER A 9 15.17 20.53 -36.80
CA SER A 9 14.38 21.22 -35.79
C SER A 9 14.31 22.72 -36.13
N ALA A 10 13.18 23.17 -36.66
CA ALA A 10 12.91 24.60 -36.82
C ALA A 10 12.77 25.26 -35.44
N PRO A 11 13.49 26.35 -35.13
CA PRO A 11 13.25 27.11 -33.92
C PRO A 11 11.92 27.87 -34.06
N SER A 12 11.00 27.63 -33.12
CA SER A 12 9.69 28.28 -33.07
C SER A 12 9.85 29.76 -32.68
N PRO A 13 9.30 30.73 -33.44
CA PRO A 13 9.54 32.17 -33.22
C PRO A 13 8.87 32.74 -31.97
N ARG A 14 8.13 31.93 -31.19
CA ARG A 14 7.50 32.34 -29.94
C ARG A 14 8.39 32.20 -28.70
N SER A 15 9.50 31.47 -28.80
CA SER A 15 10.34 31.17 -27.64
C SER A 15 11.35 32.27 -27.32
N GLU A 16 11.78 33.05 -28.31
CA GLU A 16 12.79 34.11 -28.11
C GLU A 16 12.18 35.38 -27.48
N ALA A 17 10.91 35.69 -27.76
CA ALA A 17 10.20 36.79 -27.14
C ALA A 17 9.96 36.52 -25.64
N VAL A 18 9.64 35.29 -25.24
CA VAL A 18 9.40 34.96 -23.83
C VAL A 18 10.70 34.92 -23.02
N THR A 19 11.84 34.56 -23.64
CA THR A 19 13.13 34.61 -22.96
C THR A 19 13.60 36.05 -22.72
N ASN A 20 13.36 36.98 -23.65
CA ASN A 20 13.75 38.39 -23.45
C ASN A 20 12.94 39.07 -22.34
N GLU A 21 11.64 38.85 -22.27
CA GLU A 21 10.76 39.48 -21.27
C GLU A 21 10.98 38.93 -19.85
N LEU A 22 11.48 37.68 -19.71
CA LEU A 22 11.87 37.11 -18.41
C LEU A 22 13.33 37.47 -18.03
N GLN A 23 14.21 37.67 -19.00
CA GLN A 23 15.60 38.07 -18.77
C GLN A 23 15.70 39.53 -18.32
N GLU A 24 14.79 40.40 -18.77
CA GLU A 24 14.76 41.82 -18.42
C GLU A 24 14.21 42.08 -17.00
N MET A 25 13.51 41.12 -16.39
CA MET A 25 13.04 41.21 -15.00
C MET A 25 14.08 40.78 -13.95
N THR A 26 15.23 40.23 -14.35
CA THR A 26 16.14 39.56 -13.39
C THR A 26 17.47 40.29 -13.15
N LEU A 27 17.78 41.35 -13.89
CA LEU A 27 19.06 42.08 -13.76
C LEU A 27 18.92 43.60 -13.63
N GLN A 28 17.78 44.12 -13.14
CA GLN A 28 17.82 45.48 -12.60
C GLN A 28 18.64 45.43 -11.30
N PRO A 29 19.81 46.08 -11.22
CA PRO A 29 20.46 46.28 -9.94
C PRO A 29 19.46 47.13 -9.14
N ALA A 30 18.74 46.50 -8.21
CA ALA A 30 17.81 47.21 -7.34
C ALA A 30 18.59 48.40 -6.80
N SER A 31 18.19 49.61 -7.23
CA SER A 31 18.80 50.84 -6.80
C SER A 31 18.57 50.88 -5.30
N ASN A 32 19.54 50.39 -4.55
CA ASN A 32 19.50 50.32 -3.10
C ASN A 32 19.64 51.77 -2.63
N ASN A 33 18.52 52.48 -2.64
CA ASN A 33 18.36 53.85 -2.15
C ASN A 33 17.75 53.87 -0.74
N MET A 34 17.54 52.70 -0.14
CA MET A 34 17.13 52.62 1.27
C MET A 34 18.30 52.99 2.18
N PRO A 35 18.10 53.86 3.19
CA PRO A 35 19.08 54.11 4.24
C PRO A 35 19.66 52.81 4.80
N VAL A 36 20.94 52.81 5.15
CA VAL A 36 21.66 51.62 5.67
C VAL A 36 20.93 51.01 6.87
N ARG A 37 20.28 51.85 7.69
CA ARG A 37 19.46 51.43 8.83
C ARG A 37 18.28 50.54 8.41
N ASP A 38 17.58 50.90 7.34
CA ASP A 38 16.41 50.15 6.87
C ASP A 38 16.81 48.82 6.22
N ARG A 39 17.96 48.78 5.54
CA ARG A 39 18.52 47.51 5.03
C ARG A 39 18.84 46.53 6.16
N LYS A 40 19.39 47.03 7.27
CA LYS A 40 19.64 46.23 8.47
C LYS A 40 18.34 45.67 9.06
N ASN A 41 17.31 46.52 9.17
CA ASN A 41 16.00 46.12 9.70
C ASN A 41 15.33 45.03 8.84
N VAL A 42 15.31 45.20 7.50
CA VAL A 42 14.72 44.21 6.58
C VAL A 42 15.49 42.89 6.63
N LEU A 43 16.82 42.94 6.65
CA LEU A 43 17.64 41.72 6.73
C LEU A 43 17.40 40.98 8.03
N GLN A 44 17.33 41.68 9.16
CA GLN A 44 17.04 41.08 10.46
C GLN A 44 15.69 40.34 10.44
N LEU A 45 14.65 40.95 9.89
CA LEU A 45 13.34 40.31 9.75
C LEU A 45 13.39 39.07 8.86
N LYS A 46 14.05 39.15 7.69
CA LYS A 46 14.21 38.01 6.77
C LYS A 46 15.01 36.86 7.39
N LEU A 47 16.00 37.16 8.23
CA LEU A 47 16.78 36.14 8.94
C LEU A 47 15.97 35.47 10.06
N GLN A 48 15.02 36.18 10.68
CA GLN A 48 14.09 35.58 11.65
C GLN A 48 13.04 34.70 10.98
N GLN A 49 12.57 35.09 9.79
CA GLN A 49 11.58 34.33 9.01
C GLN A 49 12.20 33.18 8.20
N ARG A 50 13.50 32.91 8.32
CA ARG A 50 14.17 31.86 7.55
C ARG A 50 13.82 30.47 8.11
N ARG A 51 13.60 29.51 7.22
CA ARG A 51 13.47 28.10 7.56
C ARG A 51 14.81 27.51 8.03
N THR A 52 14.74 26.47 8.86
CA THR A 52 15.94 25.75 9.31
C THR A 52 16.60 25.05 8.12
N ARG A 53 17.90 24.76 8.21
CA ARG A 53 18.63 24.09 7.13
C ARG A 53 18.10 22.67 6.93
N GLU A 54 17.72 22.03 8.03
CA GLU A 54 17.16 20.67 8.09
C GLU A 54 15.83 20.59 7.33
N GLU A 55 14.93 21.57 7.52
CA GLU A 55 13.69 21.68 6.75
C GLU A 55 13.95 21.84 5.25
N LEU A 56 14.93 22.66 4.85
CA LEU A 56 15.28 22.86 3.45
C LEU A 56 15.84 21.59 2.80
N VAL A 57 16.59 20.77 3.55
CA VAL A 57 17.06 19.46 3.09
C VAL A 57 15.89 18.47 2.96
N SER A 58 14.99 18.46 3.94
CA SER A 58 13.78 17.61 3.92
C SER A 58 12.89 17.90 2.71
N GLN A 59 12.78 19.18 2.32
CA GLN A 59 12.05 19.63 1.13
C GLN A 59 12.83 19.44 -0.19
N GLY A 60 14.07 18.95 -0.13
CA GLY A 60 14.91 18.72 -1.32
C GLY A 60 15.46 19.99 -1.97
N ILE A 61 15.42 21.14 -1.29
CA ILE A 61 15.98 22.41 -1.79
C ILE A 61 17.51 22.42 -1.63
N MET A 62 18.00 21.97 -0.47
CA MET A 62 19.42 21.95 -0.15
C MET A 62 19.99 20.52 -0.14
N PRO A 63 21.26 20.31 -0.53
CA PRO A 63 21.94 19.03 -0.38
C PRO A 63 22.03 18.56 1.08
N PRO A 64 22.01 17.24 1.34
CA PRO A 64 22.16 16.68 2.68
C PRO A 64 23.43 17.13 3.42
N LEU A 65 23.27 17.44 4.71
CA LEU A 65 24.32 17.98 5.59
C LEU A 65 25.49 17.03 5.82
N LYS A 66 25.20 15.72 5.77
CA LYS A 66 26.15 14.65 6.10
C LYS A 66 27.16 14.38 4.98
N SER A 67 26.93 14.92 3.79
CA SER A 67 27.81 14.73 2.63
C SER A 67 28.53 16.04 2.28
N PRO A 68 29.83 16.00 1.89
CA PRO A 68 30.53 17.17 1.38
C PRO A 68 29.81 17.78 0.18
N ALA A 69 29.71 19.12 0.14
CA ALA A 69 29.00 19.83 -0.94
C ALA A 69 29.65 19.63 -2.32
N ALA A 70 30.98 19.50 -2.37
CA ALA A 70 31.73 19.37 -3.62
C ALA A 70 31.39 18.10 -4.42
N PHE A 71 30.99 17.02 -3.76
CA PHE A 71 30.74 15.72 -4.39
C PHE A 71 29.26 15.35 -4.51
N HIS A 72 28.37 16.32 -4.30
CA HIS A 72 26.94 16.06 -4.28
C HIS A 72 26.42 15.52 -5.62
N GLU A 73 26.92 16.05 -6.74
CA GLU A 73 26.51 15.62 -8.08
C GLU A 73 26.98 14.20 -8.39
N GLN A 74 28.24 13.88 -8.10
CA GLN A 74 28.81 12.54 -8.31
C GLN A 74 28.06 11.51 -7.48
N ARG A 75 27.73 11.82 -6.21
CA ARG A 75 26.92 10.95 -5.36
C ARG A 75 25.52 10.75 -5.93
N ARG A 76 24.83 11.82 -6.35
CA ARG A 76 23.51 11.73 -6.98
C ARG A 76 23.54 10.85 -8.23
N ASN A 77 24.54 11.05 -9.09
CA ASN A 77 24.70 10.28 -10.32
C ASN A 77 24.97 8.80 -10.03
N LEU A 78 25.77 8.50 -9.01
CA LEU A 78 26.01 7.14 -8.55
C LEU A 78 24.75 6.49 -7.97
N GLU A 79 24.00 7.21 -7.13
CA GLU A 79 22.71 6.75 -6.59
C GLU A 79 21.70 6.48 -7.71
N ARG A 80 21.68 7.34 -8.74
CA ARG A 80 20.86 7.17 -9.95
C ARG A 80 21.30 5.95 -10.76
N ALA A 81 22.59 5.78 -11.04
CA ALA A 81 23.08 4.61 -11.77
C ALA A 81 22.75 3.30 -11.03
N ARG A 82 22.87 3.28 -9.70
CA ARG A 82 22.47 2.14 -8.86
C ARG A 82 20.99 1.80 -9.01
N THR A 83 20.10 2.80 -8.98
CA THR A 83 18.66 2.56 -9.14
C THR A 83 18.33 2.15 -10.57
N GLU A 84 18.97 2.74 -11.58
CA GLU A 84 18.82 2.34 -12.98
C GLU A 84 19.21 0.88 -13.21
N ASP A 85 20.37 0.43 -12.71
CA ASP A 85 20.84 -0.95 -12.86
C ASP A 85 19.97 -1.95 -12.09
N TYR A 86 19.53 -1.57 -10.88
CA TYR A 86 18.58 -2.35 -10.10
C TYR A 86 17.26 -2.54 -10.86
N LEU A 87 16.70 -1.47 -11.41
CA LEU A 87 15.45 -1.51 -12.17
C LEU A 87 15.61 -2.29 -13.47
N LYS A 88 16.71 -2.11 -14.22
CA LYS A 88 17.01 -2.92 -15.43
C LYS A 88 17.03 -4.41 -15.12
N ARG A 89 17.58 -4.83 -13.97
CA ARG A 89 17.52 -6.22 -13.53
C ARG A 89 16.09 -6.67 -13.20
N LYS A 90 15.34 -5.86 -12.43
CA LYS A 90 13.95 -6.18 -12.04
C LYS A 90 12.96 -6.25 -13.20
N ILE A 91 13.15 -5.42 -14.23
CA ILE A 91 12.33 -5.45 -15.44
C ILE A 91 12.57 -6.73 -16.24
N ARG A 92 13.82 -7.18 -16.37
CA ARG A 92 14.16 -8.45 -17.05
C ARG A 92 13.57 -9.67 -16.33
N SER A 93 13.60 -9.65 -15.00
CA SER A 93 13.05 -10.73 -14.17
C SER A 93 11.61 -10.47 -13.74
N ARG A 94 10.81 -9.76 -14.54
CA ARG A 94 9.43 -9.41 -14.18
C ARG A 94 8.53 -10.64 -14.33
N PRO A 95 7.87 -11.13 -13.26
CA PRO A 95 6.93 -12.24 -13.33
C PRO A 95 5.73 -11.92 -14.24
N GLU A 96 5.20 -12.95 -14.89
CA GLU A 96 3.96 -12.85 -15.67
C GLU A 96 2.73 -12.85 -14.73
N ARG A 97 1.59 -12.34 -15.20
CA ARG A 97 0.38 -12.25 -14.37
C ARG A 97 -0.09 -13.62 -13.90
N SER A 98 -0.08 -14.65 -14.75
CA SER A 98 -0.51 -16.01 -14.36
C SER A 98 0.37 -16.59 -13.26
N GLU A 99 1.66 -16.26 -13.21
CA GLU A 99 2.55 -16.69 -12.15
C GLU A 99 2.14 -16.08 -10.79
N LEU A 100 1.83 -14.78 -10.78
CA LEU A 100 1.33 -14.10 -9.58
C LEU A 100 -0.03 -14.65 -9.12
N VAL A 101 -0.88 -15.04 -10.07
CA VAL A 101 -2.18 -15.66 -9.80
C VAL A 101 -2.01 -17.06 -9.21
N ARG A 102 -1.14 -17.90 -9.80
CA ARG A 102 -0.80 -19.25 -9.30
C ARG A 102 -0.24 -19.20 -7.87
N MET A 103 0.51 -18.15 -7.55
CA MET A 103 1.05 -17.90 -6.22
C MET A 103 0.04 -17.26 -5.25
N HIS A 104 -1.20 -17.00 -5.67
CA HIS A 104 -2.25 -16.33 -4.89
C HIS A 104 -1.84 -14.92 -4.41
N ILE A 105 -1.00 -14.22 -5.18
CA ILE A 105 -0.69 -12.79 -4.97
C ILE A 105 -1.75 -11.92 -5.65
N LEU A 106 -2.17 -12.32 -6.86
CA LEU A 106 -3.28 -11.70 -7.60
C LEU A 106 -4.47 -12.66 -7.65
N GLU A 107 -5.67 -12.12 -7.70
CA GLU A 107 -6.89 -12.91 -7.84
C GLU A 107 -7.08 -13.43 -9.27
N GLU A 108 -7.68 -14.62 -9.38
CA GLU A 108 -8.11 -15.27 -10.63
C GLU A 108 -9.33 -14.59 -11.25
N THR A 109 -9.27 -13.27 -11.50
CA THR A 109 -10.42 -12.51 -12.00
C THR A 109 -10.05 -11.66 -13.20
N SER A 110 -10.92 -11.63 -14.22
CA SER A 110 -10.82 -10.75 -15.39
C SER A 110 -11.47 -9.37 -15.17
N ALA A 111 -11.99 -9.09 -13.97
CA ALA A 111 -12.69 -7.86 -13.64
C ALA A 111 -11.71 -6.71 -13.40
N GLU A 112 -12.23 -5.48 -13.56
CA GLU A 112 -11.50 -4.25 -13.30
C GLU A 112 -10.89 -4.23 -11.89
N PRO A 113 -9.65 -3.71 -11.70
CA PRO A 113 -9.00 -3.64 -10.39
C PRO A 113 -9.85 -3.04 -9.26
N SER A 114 -10.72 -2.08 -9.56
CA SER A 114 -11.59 -1.44 -8.57
C SER A 114 -12.67 -2.35 -7.98
N LEU A 115 -13.08 -3.40 -8.71
CA LEU A 115 -14.16 -4.32 -8.31
C LEU A 115 -13.65 -5.61 -7.66
N GLN A 116 -12.37 -5.96 -7.85
CA GLN A 116 -11.80 -7.25 -7.41
C GLN A 116 -12.02 -7.51 -5.93
N ALA A 117 -11.80 -6.50 -5.08
CA ALA A 117 -11.98 -6.63 -3.63
C ALA A 117 -13.44 -6.97 -3.26
N LYS A 118 -14.41 -6.27 -3.86
CA LYS A 118 -15.84 -6.51 -3.62
C LYS A 118 -16.28 -7.88 -4.15
N GLN A 119 -15.77 -8.27 -5.32
CA GLN A 119 -16.06 -9.57 -5.90
C GLN A 119 -15.52 -10.72 -5.04
N LEU A 120 -14.30 -10.58 -4.50
CA LEU A 120 -13.73 -11.57 -3.59
C LEU A 120 -14.57 -11.68 -2.30
N GLN A 121 -14.99 -10.54 -1.74
CA GLN A 121 -15.86 -10.53 -0.57
C GLN A 121 -17.19 -11.24 -0.85
N LEU A 122 -17.84 -10.96 -1.98
CA LEU A 122 -19.07 -11.63 -2.38
C LEU A 122 -18.86 -13.13 -2.60
N LYS A 123 -17.75 -13.53 -3.25
CA LYS A 123 -17.39 -14.94 -3.45
C LYS A 123 -17.24 -15.65 -2.11
N ARG A 124 -16.56 -15.03 -1.14
CA ARG A 124 -16.40 -15.59 0.22
C ARG A 124 -17.74 -15.71 0.96
N ALA A 125 -18.58 -14.69 0.90
CA ALA A 125 -19.90 -14.72 1.54
C ALA A 125 -20.76 -15.86 0.99
N ARG A 126 -20.88 -15.96 -0.34
CA ARG A 126 -21.63 -17.04 -0.99
C ARG A 126 -21.10 -18.43 -0.61
N LEU A 127 -19.78 -18.60 -0.60
CA LEU A 127 -19.19 -19.88 -0.18
C LEU A 127 -19.48 -20.20 1.29
N ALA A 128 -19.49 -19.20 2.17
CA ALA A 128 -19.83 -19.41 3.57
C ALA A 128 -21.29 -19.84 3.74
N ASP A 129 -22.21 -19.17 3.06
CA ASP A 129 -23.64 -19.49 3.08
C ASP A 129 -23.90 -20.92 2.53
N ASP A 130 -23.32 -21.23 1.36
CA ASP A 130 -23.42 -22.55 0.73
C ASP A 130 -22.87 -23.68 1.63
N LEU A 131 -21.77 -23.42 2.35
CA LEU A 131 -21.20 -24.39 3.28
C LEU A 131 -22.07 -24.53 4.53
N ASN A 132 -22.65 -23.44 5.02
CA ASN A 132 -23.54 -23.46 6.17
C ASN A 132 -24.79 -24.31 5.89
N ASP A 133 -25.37 -24.20 4.69
CA ASP A 133 -26.50 -25.03 4.26
C ASP A 133 -26.13 -26.52 4.12
N LYS A 134 -24.90 -26.82 3.69
CA LYS A 134 -24.41 -28.21 3.60
C LYS A 134 -24.13 -28.80 4.99
N ILE A 135 -23.68 -27.98 5.93
CA ILE A 135 -23.41 -28.41 7.31
C ILE A 135 -24.71 -28.61 8.09
N SER A 136 -25.75 -27.79 7.84
CA SER A 136 -27.04 -27.94 8.52
C SER A 136 -27.74 -29.27 8.18
N HIS A 137 -27.57 -29.77 6.96
CA HIS A 137 -28.06 -31.08 6.51
C HIS A 137 -27.03 -32.20 6.68
N ARG A 138 -26.06 -32.04 7.59
CA ARG A 138 -25.03 -33.05 7.81
C ARG A 138 -25.67 -34.34 8.39
N PRO A 139 -25.60 -35.48 7.68
CA PRO A 139 -26.22 -36.72 8.14
C PRO A 139 -25.58 -37.20 9.44
N GLY A 140 -26.42 -37.71 10.34
CA GLY A 140 -25.96 -38.25 11.62
C GLY A 140 -25.14 -39.54 11.47
N PRO A 141 -24.45 -39.98 12.53
CA PRO A 141 -23.66 -41.22 12.51
C PRO A 141 -24.53 -42.45 12.17
N ILE A 142 -25.76 -42.49 12.67
CA ILE A 142 -26.71 -43.59 12.42
C ILE A 142 -27.08 -43.69 10.92
N GLU A 143 -27.22 -42.56 10.24
CA GLU A 143 -27.53 -42.53 8.81
C GLU A 143 -26.37 -43.05 7.96
N LEU A 144 -25.13 -42.82 8.40
CA LEU A 144 -23.94 -43.32 7.72
C LEU A 144 -23.74 -44.83 7.89
N ILE A 145 -24.13 -45.37 9.05
CA ILE A 145 -24.19 -46.82 9.30
C ILE A 145 -25.23 -47.48 8.38
N HIS A 146 -26.44 -46.93 8.29
CA HIS A 146 -27.48 -47.46 7.39
C HIS A 146 -27.05 -47.42 5.91
N LYS A 147 -26.19 -46.46 5.54
CA LYS A 147 -25.61 -46.36 4.19
C LYS A 147 -24.39 -47.27 3.99
N ASN A 148 -24.04 -48.11 4.96
CA ASN A 148 -22.88 -49.02 4.96
C ASN A 148 -21.54 -48.31 4.70
N ILE A 149 -21.45 -47.03 5.07
CA ILE A 149 -20.20 -46.25 4.98
C ILE A 149 -19.39 -46.44 6.26
N LEU A 150 -20.06 -46.50 7.41
CA LEU A 150 -19.46 -46.81 8.70
C LEU A 150 -19.85 -48.25 9.11
N PRO A 151 -18.92 -49.05 9.65
CA PRO A 151 -19.25 -50.34 10.23
C PRO A 151 -20.09 -50.17 11.50
N VAL A 152 -20.91 -51.18 11.81
CA VAL A 152 -21.57 -51.29 13.12
C VAL A 152 -20.54 -51.86 14.08
N ASP A 153 -19.86 -51.00 14.84
CA ASP A 153 -19.02 -51.46 15.94
C ASP A 153 -19.93 -52.05 17.03
N LEU A 154 -20.09 -53.37 17.04
CA LEU A 154 -20.73 -54.11 18.14
C LEU A 154 -19.85 -54.18 19.40
N ASP A 155 -18.63 -53.65 19.35
CA ASP A 155 -17.66 -53.69 20.44
C ASP A 155 -17.18 -52.27 20.80
N CYS A 156 -18.03 -51.44 21.42
CA CYS A 156 -17.54 -50.21 22.04
C CYS A 156 -18.34 -49.82 23.31
N PRO A 157 -17.80 -50.07 24.52
CA PRO A 157 -18.46 -49.78 25.79
C PRO A 157 -18.18 -48.34 26.23
N LEU A 158 -18.78 -47.34 25.59
CA LEU A 158 -18.81 -45.97 26.14
C LEU A 158 -20.16 -45.30 25.88
N GLN A 159 -21.21 -45.86 26.47
CA GLN A 159 -22.39 -45.08 26.85
C GLN A 159 -22.02 -44.16 28.03
N HIS A 160 -21.38 -43.01 27.79
CA HIS A 160 -21.35 -41.91 28.77
C HIS A 160 -20.87 -40.62 28.07
N SER A 161 -21.77 -39.94 27.36
CA SER A 161 -21.74 -38.49 27.10
C SER A 161 -23.10 -38.02 26.56
N LEU A 162 -24.17 -38.68 26.98
CA LEU A 162 -25.55 -38.34 26.66
C LEU A 162 -26.11 -37.46 27.79
N LEU A 163 -25.45 -36.34 28.10
CA LEU A 163 -26.00 -35.28 28.95
C LEU A 163 -25.45 -33.91 28.50
N GLY A 164 -26.25 -33.26 27.65
CA GLY A 164 -26.54 -31.83 27.70
C GLY A 164 -25.37 -30.85 27.77
N MET A 165 -24.94 -30.36 26.62
CA MET A 165 -24.53 -28.96 26.50
C MET A 165 -25.09 -28.39 25.20
N ASN A 166 -26.39 -28.09 25.24
CA ASN A 166 -26.95 -27.05 24.38
C ASN A 166 -26.38 -25.70 24.85
N THR A 167 -25.15 -25.41 24.46
CA THR A 167 -24.69 -24.02 24.47
C THR A 167 -25.24 -23.40 23.20
N HIS A 168 -26.33 -22.64 23.35
CA HIS A 168 -26.69 -21.64 22.36
C HIS A 168 -25.57 -20.58 22.39
N CYS A 169 -24.47 -20.87 21.72
CA CYS A 169 -23.40 -19.92 21.49
C CYS A 169 -23.89 -18.98 20.40
N THR A 170 -24.62 -17.94 20.81
CA THR A 170 -24.84 -16.77 19.96
C THR A 170 -23.49 -16.12 19.71
N LEU A 171 -22.82 -16.57 18.65
CA LEU A 171 -21.75 -15.81 18.02
C LEU A 171 -22.41 -14.60 17.35
N GLN A 172 -22.64 -13.55 18.12
CA GLN A 172 -22.83 -12.24 17.53
C GLN A 172 -21.49 -11.80 16.95
N TYR A 173 -21.32 -12.03 15.64
CA TYR A 173 -20.23 -11.45 14.88
C TYR A 173 -20.53 -9.96 14.69
N THR A 174 -20.08 -9.13 15.63
CA THR A 174 -20.06 -7.68 15.41
C THR A 174 -18.83 -7.36 14.55
N HIS A 175 -19.08 -7.00 13.30
CA HIS A 175 -18.05 -6.46 12.42
C HIS A 175 -17.75 -5.02 12.87
N THR A 176 -16.89 -4.85 13.86
CA THR A 176 -16.28 -3.55 14.11
C THR A 176 -15.12 -3.37 13.14
N GLU A 177 -15.34 -2.49 12.16
CA GLU A 177 -14.29 -1.92 11.31
C GLU A 177 -13.28 -1.17 12.20
N CYS A 178 -12.24 -1.87 12.66
CA CYS A 178 -11.09 -1.28 13.35
C CYS A 178 -10.01 -0.91 12.31
N PRO A 179 -9.67 0.38 12.15
CA PRO A 179 -8.85 0.85 11.03
C PRO A 179 -7.34 0.76 11.29
N LEU A 180 -6.85 -0.22 12.07
CA LEU A 180 -5.41 -0.32 12.38
C LEU A 180 -4.90 -1.76 12.40
N LYS A 181 -3.78 -1.90 11.67
CA LYS A 181 -3.06 -3.11 11.26
C LYS A 181 -2.65 -4.02 12.42
N HIS A 182 -2.64 -5.31 12.11
CA HIS A 182 -2.23 -6.49 12.90
C HIS A 182 -3.38 -7.17 13.65
N SER A 183 -3.84 -8.27 13.04
CA SER A 183 -4.76 -9.24 13.61
C SER A 183 -4.08 -9.94 14.78
N LEU A 184 -4.41 -9.51 16.00
CA LEU A 184 -4.31 -10.34 17.20
C LEU A 184 -5.76 -10.66 17.59
N LEU A 185 -6.15 -11.92 17.39
CA LEU A 185 -7.41 -12.48 17.87
C LEU A 185 -7.39 -12.46 19.40
N PHE A 186 -8.02 -11.48 20.03
CA PHE A 186 -8.37 -11.58 21.45
C PHE A 186 -9.75 -12.23 21.56
N LEU A 187 -9.76 -13.50 21.98
CA LEU A 187 -10.96 -14.23 22.35
C LEU A 187 -11.33 -13.82 23.78
N VAL A 188 -12.17 -12.80 23.96
CA VAL A 188 -12.67 -12.45 25.30
C VAL A 188 -13.85 -13.35 25.62
N CYS A 189 -13.60 -14.42 26.37
CA CYS A 189 -14.63 -15.31 26.87
C CYS A 189 -15.26 -14.67 28.13
N THR A 190 -16.33 -13.89 27.99
CA THR A 190 -17.07 -13.38 29.15
C THR A 190 -17.90 -14.50 29.75
N HIS A 191 -17.38 -15.16 30.79
CA HIS A 191 -18.17 -16.02 31.68
C HIS A 191 -19.01 -15.13 32.60
N SER A 192 -20.27 -14.89 32.25
CA SER A 192 -21.23 -14.32 33.20
C SER A 192 -21.71 -15.42 34.15
N TYR A 193 -21.19 -15.40 35.37
CA TYR A 193 -21.77 -16.10 36.53
C TYR A 193 -23.10 -15.43 36.89
N CYS A 194 -24.21 -16.18 36.87
CA CYS A 194 -25.45 -15.81 37.55
C CYS A 194 -25.56 -16.65 38.83
N PRO A 195 -25.51 -16.05 40.03
CA PRO A 195 -25.89 -16.74 41.26
C PRO A 195 -27.42 -16.76 41.44
N VAL A 196 -27.91 -17.83 42.07
CA VAL A 196 -29.29 -18.01 42.55
C VAL A 196 -29.54 -17.15 43.79
#